data_AF-A0AAP0X5Q5-F1
#
_entry.id   AF-A0AAP0X5Q5-F1
#
_cell.length_a   1.000
_cell.length_b   1.000
_cell.length_c   1.000
_cell.angle_alpha   90.00
_cell.angle_beta   90.00
_cell.angle_gamma   90.00
#
_symmetry.space_group_name_H-M   'P 1'
#
loop_
_entity.id
_entity.type
_entity.pdbx_description
1 polymer ?
#
loop_
_entity_poly.entity_id
_entity_poly.type
_entity_poly.pdbx_seq_one_letter_code
_entity_poly.pdbx_strand_id
1 'polypeptide(L)'
;MNGAVHWVGHHSLTPDENLIITFNVGDEVFEKMMLPMNLVCQEDTSIAVCRGMFSLFQYDKHSWICSLSHRCSIWVMNEHGVEESWAKQFSIDTREGIWEDWED
;
A
#
# COMPACT_ATOMS: atom_id res chain seq x y z
N MET A 1 -9.71 10.96 -7.33
CA MET A 1 -8.42 10.39 -7.81
C MET A 1 -7.86 11.11 -9.04
N ASN A 2 -8.68 11.64 -9.96
CA ASN A 2 -8.16 12.46 -11.06
C ASN A 2 -7.48 13.74 -10.52
N GLY A 3 -6.18 13.87 -10.75
CA GLY A 3 -5.40 15.04 -10.33
C GLY A 3 -4.93 15.02 -8.88
N ALA A 4 -5.04 13.89 -8.17
CA ALA A 4 -4.56 13.76 -6.81
C ALA A 4 -3.27 12.92 -6.75
N VAL A 5 -2.31 13.35 -5.93
CA VAL A 5 -1.08 12.62 -5.63
C VAL A 5 -1.23 11.97 -4.26
N HIS A 6 -0.87 10.70 -4.14
CA HIS A 6 -1.05 9.90 -2.93
C HIS A 6 0.28 9.30 -2.49
N TRP A 7 0.55 9.33 -1.19
CA TRP A 7 1.71 8.64 -0.61
C TRP A 7 1.41 8.18 0.81
N VAL A 8 2.20 7.21 1.28
CA VAL A 8 2.17 6.77 2.67
C VAL A 8 3.02 7.72 3.50
N GLY A 9 2.46 8.24 4.58
CA GLY A 9 3.15 9.02 5.60
C GLY A 9 3.35 8.17 6.86
N HIS A 10 4.52 8.31 7.47
CA HIS A 10 4.89 7.65 8.73
C HIS A 10 5.10 8.70 9.81
N HIS A 11 4.54 8.48 11.00
CA HIS A 11 4.78 9.36 12.13
C HIS A 11 5.86 8.77 13.05
N SER A 12 7.01 9.45 13.13
CA SER A 12 8.22 8.94 13.80
C SER A 12 8.05 8.67 15.30
N LEU A 13 7.07 9.31 15.94
CA LEU A 13 6.83 9.24 17.39
C LEU A 13 5.63 8.37 17.77
N THR A 14 4.78 8.05 16.80
CA THR A 14 3.55 7.26 16.98
C THR A 14 3.47 6.32 15.79
N PRO A 15 4.23 5.19 15.83
CA PRO A 15 4.29 4.24 14.75
C PRO A 15 2.90 3.79 14.31
N ASP A 16 1.96 3.71 15.26
CA ASP A 16 0.54 3.34 15.08
C ASP A 16 -0.31 4.34 14.27
N GLU A 17 0.29 5.43 13.76
CA GLU A 17 -0.40 6.48 12.99
C GLU A 17 0.06 6.58 11.53
N ASN A 18 0.48 5.48 10.89
CA ASN A 18 0.69 5.54 9.45
C ASN A 18 -0.61 5.92 8.74
N LEU A 19 -0.49 6.78 7.73
CA LEU A 19 -1.63 7.40 7.08
C LEU A 19 -1.36 7.57 5.60
N ILE A 20 -2.41 7.58 4.80
CA ILE A 20 -2.38 7.97 3.41
C ILE A 20 -2.56 9.48 3.36
N ILE A 21 -1.57 10.16 2.80
CA ILE A 21 -1.68 11.59 2.49
C ILE A 21 -2.10 11.72 1.04
N THR A 22 -3.11 12.55 0.82
CA THR A 22 -3.57 12.93 -0.51
C THR A 22 -3.36 14.41 -0.70
N PHE A 23 -2.80 14.80 -1.85
CA PHE A 23 -2.75 16.18 -2.29
C PHE A 23 -3.55 16.32 -3.59
N ASN A 24 -4.66 17.04 -3.55
CA ASN A 24 -5.45 17.37 -4.73
C ASN A 24 -4.82 18.59 -5.41
N VAL A 25 -4.33 18.42 -6.65
CA VAL A 25 -3.66 19.50 -7.39
C VAL A 25 -4.65 20.56 -7.90
N GLY A 26 -5.92 20.19 -8.12
CA GLY A 26 -6.93 21.11 -8.61
C GLY A 26 -7.38 22.11 -7.55
N ASP A 27 -7.62 21.62 -6.33
CA ASP A 27 -8.10 22.43 -5.20
C ASP A 27 -6.97 22.88 -4.26
N GLU A 28 -5.74 22.38 -4.47
CA GLU A 28 -4.56 22.61 -3.63
C GLU A 28 -4.76 22.20 -2.15
N VAL A 29 -5.59 21.18 -1.90
CA VAL A 29 -5.94 20.69 -0.56
C VAL A 29 -5.19 19.41 -0.21
N PHE A 30 -4.73 19.34 1.04
CA PHE A 30 -4.21 18.12 1.65
C PHE A 30 -5.30 17.42 2.46
N GLU A 31 -5.42 16.11 2.24
CA GLU A 31 -6.32 15.24 2.98
C GLU A 31 -5.53 14.07 3.58
N LYS A 32 -6.05 13.53 4.68
CA LYS A 32 -5.45 12.40 5.39
C LYS A 32 -6.48 11.31 5.56
N MET A 33 -6.03 10.08 5.43
CA MET A 33 -6.82 8.88 5.68
C MET A 33 -5.97 7.91 6.50
N MET A 34 -6.53 7.33 7.55
CA MET A 34 -5.79 6.39 8.40
C MET A 34 -5.53 5.08 7.64
N LEU A 35 -4.35 4.49 7.84
CA LEU A 35 -4.13 3.10 7.50
C LEU A 35 -4.61 2.22 8.66
N PRO A 36 -5.18 1.04 8.37
CA PRO A 36 -5.62 0.14 9.42
C PRO A 36 -4.43 -0.36 10.22
N MET A 37 -4.59 -0.40 11.55
CA MET A 37 -3.52 -0.64 12.55
C MET A 37 -2.63 -1.88 12.26
N ASN A 38 -3.15 -2.90 11.60
CA ASN A 38 -2.39 -4.09 11.19
C ASN A 38 -1.42 -3.86 10.02
N LEU A 39 -1.55 -2.77 9.27
CA LEU A 39 -0.69 -2.37 8.14
C LEU A 39 0.33 -1.30 8.52
N VAL A 40 0.27 -0.83 9.76
CA VAL A 40 0.95 0.37 10.24
C VAL A 40 2.40 0.12 10.70
N CYS A 41 2.81 -1.12 10.93
CA CYS A 41 4.16 -1.42 11.43
C CYS A 41 5.22 -1.70 10.33
N GLN A 42 4.98 -1.38 9.05
CA GLN A 42 5.93 -1.73 7.97
C GLN A 42 6.42 -0.49 7.21
N GLU A 43 7.72 -0.20 7.37
CA GLU A 43 8.41 0.92 6.71
C GLU A 43 8.51 0.77 5.18
N ASP A 44 8.34 -0.46 4.66
CA ASP A 44 8.42 -0.75 3.23
C ASP A 44 6.99 -0.95 2.70
N THR A 45 6.26 0.16 2.55
CA THR A 45 4.89 0.15 2.03
C THR A 45 4.74 1.19 0.92
N SER A 46 4.10 0.82 -0.19
CA SER A 46 3.71 1.76 -1.25
C SER A 46 2.21 1.72 -1.50
N ILE A 47 1.67 2.80 -2.06
CA ILE A 47 0.25 2.91 -2.41
C ILE A 47 0.09 3.21 -3.89
N ALA A 48 -0.92 2.60 -4.50
CA ALA A 48 -1.35 2.91 -5.84
C ALA A 48 -2.88 2.96 -5.90
N VAL A 49 -3.37 3.47 -7.02
CA VAL A 49 -4.78 3.39 -7.39
C VAL A 49 -4.92 2.36 -8.50
N CYS A 50 -5.60 1.26 -8.23
CA CYS A 50 -5.88 0.22 -9.22
C CYS A 50 -7.39 0.12 -9.42
N ARG A 51 -7.85 0.34 -10.67
CA ARG A 51 -9.28 0.31 -11.03
C ARG A 51 -10.17 1.22 -10.15
N GLY A 52 -9.63 2.37 -9.73
CA GLY A 52 -10.35 3.34 -8.89
C GLY A 52 -10.37 3.01 -7.39
N MET A 53 -9.67 1.97 -6.95
CA MET A 53 -9.55 1.59 -5.54
C MET A 53 -8.13 1.81 -5.04
N PHE A 54 -7.99 2.20 -3.77
CA PHE A 54 -6.68 2.24 -3.14
C PHE A 54 -6.15 0.82 -2.96
N SER A 55 -4.92 0.61 -3.39
CA SER A 55 -4.18 -0.65 -3.27
C SER A 55 -2.86 -0.40 -2.56
N LEU A 56 -2.63 -1.11 -1.48
CA LEU A 56 -1.43 -1.01 -0.65
C LEU A 56 -0.54 -2.23 -0.91
N PHE A 57 0.74 -1.98 -1.15
CA PHE A 57 1.75 -3.00 -1.34
C PHE A 57 2.63 -3.02 -0.11
N GLN A 58 2.54 -4.10 0.66
CA GLN A 58 3.29 -4.30 1.89
C GLN A 58 4.40 -5.33 1.61
N TYR A 59 5.65 -4.97 1.88
CA TYR A 59 6.80 -5.82 1.65
C TYR A 59 7.33 -6.40 2.96
N ASP A 60 7.42 -7.73 3.07
CA ASP A 60 7.94 -8.40 4.26
C ASP A 60 9.45 -8.16 4.40
N LYS A 61 9.91 -7.52 5.48
CA LYS A 61 11.35 -7.44 5.79
C LYS A 61 11.86 -8.79 6.30
N HIS A 62 12.46 -9.59 5.43
CA HIS A 62 13.15 -10.81 5.83
C HIS A 62 14.63 -10.51 6.10
N SER A 63 14.96 -10.12 7.35
CA SER A 63 16.31 -9.83 7.87
C SER A 63 16.86 -8.42 7.64
N TRP A 64 17.63 -7.93 8.62
CA TRP A 64 18.33 -6.64 8.64
C TRP A 64 19.46 -6.53 7.58
N ILE A 65 19.72 -7.59 6.83
CA ILE A 65 20.89 -7.72 5.92
C ILE A 65 20.49 -7.78 4.43
N CYS A 66 19.22 -7.99 4.07
CA CYS A 66 18.83 -8.15 2.67
C CYS A 66 17.67 -7.20 2.33
N SER A 67 17.97 -6.18 1.53
CA SER A 67 17.04 -5.17 0.98
C SER A 67 16.08 -5.72 -0.09
N LEU A 68 15.92 -7.03 -0.18
CA LEU A 68 15.01 -7.68 -1.14
C LEU A 68 13.97 -8.45 -0.35
N SER A 69 12.86 -7.78 -0.05
CA SER A 69 11.66 -8.47 0.36
C SER A 69 11.18 -9.34 -0.79
N HIS A 70 11.04 -10.63 -0.50
CA HIS A 70 10.56 -11.60 -1.47
C HIS A 70 9.06 -11.82 -1.40
N ARG A 71 8.37 -11.17 -0.47
CA ARG A 71 6.93 -11.34 -0.29
C ARG A 71 6.26 -10.00 -0.25
N CYS A 72 5.33 -9.82 -1.17
CA CYS A 72 4.48 -8.64 -1.23
C CYS A 72 3.04 -9.05 -0.91
N SER A 73 2.46 -8.48 0.13
CA SER A 73 1.02 -8.58 0.38
C SER A 73 0.32 -7.38 -0.24
N ILE A 74 -0.70 -7.63 -1.06
CA ILE A 74 -1.52 -6.59 -1.67
C ILE A 74 -2.83 -6.50 -0.90
N TRP A 75 -3.10 -5.31 -0.39
CA TRP A 75 -4.35 -4.97 0.30
C TRP A 75 -5.14 -3.99 -0.55
N VAL A 76 -6.46 -4.11 -0.55
CA VAL A 76 -7.35 -3.22 -1.29
C VAL A 76 -8.42 -2.67 -0.35
N MET A 77 -8.64 -1.36 -0.43
CA MET A 77 -9.77 -0.69 0.21
C MET A 77 -10.99 -0.86 -0.70
N ASN A 78 -11.89 -1.76 -0.32
CA ASN A 78 -13.07 -2.07 -1.14
C ASN A 78 -14.11 -0.94 -1.12
N GLU A 79 -14.16 -0.16 -0.05
CA GLU A 79 -15.04 1.00 0.09
C GLU A 79 -14.21 2.25 0.40
N HIS A 80 -14.24 3.22 -0.51
CA HIS A 80 -13.39 4.40 -0.42
C HIS A 80 -13.62 5.19 0.87
N GLY A 81 -12.57 5.39 1.66
CA GLY A 81 -12.61 6.12 2.92
C GLY A 81 -13.07 5.32 4.14
N VAL A 82 -13.39 4.03 3.97
CA VAL A 82 -13.79 3.15 5.07
C VAL A 82 -12.60 2.28 5.46
N GLU A 83 -12.02 2.53 6.63
CA GLU A 83 -10.83 1.83 7.14
C GLU A 83 -11.07 0.31 7.28
N GLU A 84 -12.26 -0.08 7.72
CA GLU A 84 -12.62 -1.48 7.92
C GLU A 84 -12.77 -2.26 6.61
N SER A 85 -12.84 -1.55 5.47
CA SER A 85 -12.99 -2.18 4.15
C SER A 85 -11.68 -2.67 3.54
N TRP A 86 -10.54 -2.39 4.18
CA TRP A 86 -9.24 -2.93 3.78
C TRP A 86 -9.23 -4.44 3.92
N ALA A 87 -9.01 -5.14 2.80
CA ALA A 87 -8.88 -6.58 2.78
C ALA A 87 -7.61 -7.00 2.02
N LYS A 88 -6.91 -8.01 2.54
CA LYS A 88 -5.80 -8.63 1.83
C LYS A 88 -6.35 -9.43 0.66
N GLN A 89 -5.92 -9.09 -0.55
CA GLN A 89 -6.36 -9.75 -1.78
C GLN A 89 -5.34 -10.79 -2.24
N PHE A 90 -4.04 -10.47 -2.16
CA PHE A 90 -2.99 -11.31 -2.71
C PHE A 90 -1.76 -11.37 -1.80
N SER A 91 -1.03 -12.47 -1.90
CA SER A 91 0.36 -12.59 -1.49
C SER A 91 1.17 -13.08 -2.67
N ILE A 92 2.15 -12.28 -3.06
CA ILE A 92 3.06 -12.57 -4.17
C ILE A 92 4.40 -12.95 -3.55
N ASP A 93 4.90 -14.14 -3.86
CA ASP A 93 6.31 -14.47 -3.64
C ASP A 93 7.10 -14.14 -4.91
N THR A 94 7.96 -13.13 -4.83
CA THR A 94 8.75 -12.65 -5.98
C THR A 94 9.92 -13.56 -6.31
N ARG A 95 10.17 -14.64 -5.55
CA ARG A 95 11.18 -15.66 -5.89
C ARG A 95 10.73 -16.61 -6.99
N GLU A 96 9.42 -16.83 -7.13
CA GLU A 96 8.88 -17.88 -8.01
C GLU A 96 8.72 -17.42 -9.46
N GLY A 97 8.90 -16.12 -9.74
CA GLY A 97 8.68 -15.53 -11.07
C GLY A 97 7.20 -15.53 -11.49
N ILE A 98 6.85 -14.70 -12.47
CA ILE A 98 5.56 -14.82 -13.19
C ILE A 98 5.91 -15.48 -14.51
N TRP A 99 5.52 -16.75 -14.68
CA TRP A 99 5.63 -17.44 -15.96
C TRP A 99 4.34 -17.21 -16.74
N GLU A 100 4.43 -16.60 -17.92
CA GLU A 100 3.38 -16.66 -18.93
C GLU A 100 3.67 -17.88 -19.81
N ASP A 101 2.85 -18.92 -19.66
CA ASP A 101 2.87 -20.06 -20.58
C ASP A 101 2.31 -19.58 -21.93
N TRP A 102 3.21 -19.22 -22.84
CA TRP A 102 2.85 -19.12 -24.26
C TRP A 102 2.77 -20.56 -24.79
N GLU A 103 1.56 -21.06 -25.04
CA GLU A 103 1.36 -22.29 -25.82
C GLU A 103 1.71 -22.01 -27.29
N ASP A 104 2.68 -22.76 -27.83
CA ASP A 104 2.97 -22.90 -29.27
C ASP A 104 1.93 -23.78 -29.98
#